data_AF-A0A9E3SG68-F1
#
_entry.id   AF-A0A9E3SG68-F1
#
_cell.length_a   1.000
_cell.length_b   1.000
_cell.length_c   1.000
_cell.angle_alpha   90.00
_cell.angle_beta   90.00
_cell.angle_gamma   90.00
#
_symmetry.space_group_name_H-M   'P 1'
#
loop_
_entity.id
_entity.type
_entity.pdbx_description
1 polymer ?
#
loop_
_entity_poly.entity_id
_entity_poly.type
_entity_poly.pdbx_seq_one_letter_code
_entity_poly.pdbx_strand_id
1 'polypeptide(L)'
;MMKIQKLTLAMAILFMASLSFVSCTKEGPAGIPGKNGEDGINGQDGTAGCITCHDNSQTLFAKTSQWESSIHATGGNFVRNTGDCATCHTSQGFLGFHDGSYDPNADGAAVSNPNPPNCYTCHNVHETYTEADWTLTVSGPVTMHNTTQTPDFGAGSLCASCHQGREVTPFPVEGGDDITITGIRYGVHYGTQANVLKGTGLFEPGTGYVAGQHNE
;
A
#
# COMPACT_ATOMS: atom_id res chain seq x y z
N MET A 1 -54.86 12.45 -38.90
CA MET A 1 -54.05 11.65 -37.96
C MET A 1 -52.83 10.96 -38.58
N MET A 2 -52.91 10.31 -39.75
CA MET A 2 -51.77 9.59 -40.37
C MET A 2 -50.49 10.44 -40.63
N LYS A 3 -50.59 11.74 -40.94
CA LYS A 3 -49.42 12.59 -41.21
C LYS A 3 -48.62 12.94 -39.94
N ILE A 4 -49.30 13.08 -38.80
CA ILE A 4 -48.66 13.40 -37.51
C ILE A 4 -47.91 12.17 -36.98
N GLN A 5 -48.47 10.97 -37.16
CA GLN A 5 -47.82 9.71 -36.79
C GLN A 5 -46.55 9.41 -37.60
N LYS A 6 -46.52 9.77 -38.90
CA LYS A 6 -45.30 9.62 -39.72
C LYS A 6 -44.22 10.63 -39.34
N LEU A 7 -44.62 11.84 -38.93
CA LEU A 7 -43.68 12.88 -38.48
C LEU A 7 -43.07 12.54 -37.12
N THR A 8 -43.87 12.05 -36.17
CA THR A 8 -43.37 11.60 -34.86
C THR A 8 -42.47 10.37 -34.99
N LEU A 9 -42.80 9.43 -35.88
CA LEU A 9 -41.96 8.26 -36.15
C LEU A 9 -40.62 8.65 -36.80
N ALA A 10 -40.64 9.58 -37.76
CA ALA A 10 -39.41 10.09 -38.38
C ALA A 10 -38.52 10.81 -37.36
N MET A 11 -39.10 11.60 -36.47
CA MET A 11 -38.36 12.32 -35.42
C MET A 11 -37.76 11.36 -34.39
N ALA A 12 -38.48 10.29 -34.03
CA ALA A 12 -37.99 9.27 -33.11
C ALA A 12 -36.84 8.44 -33.71
N ILE A 13 -36.90 8.12 -35.01
CA ILE A 13 -35.81 7.44 -35.72
C ILE A 13 -34.58 8.34 -35.82
N LEU A 14 -34.76 9.65 -36.07
CA LEU A 14 -33.66 10.61 -36.12
C LEU A 14 -32.98 10.76 -34.75
N PHE A 15 -33.77 10.79 -33.68
CA PHE A 15 -33.27 10.86 -32.30
C PHE A 15 -32.49 9.60 -31.92
N MET A 16 -33.03 8.40 -32.21
CA MET A 16 -32.28 7.15 -32.00
C MET A 16 -31.02 7.06 -32.85
N ALA A 17 -31.03 7.52 -34.11
CA ALA A 17 -29.84 7.55 -34.95
C ALA A 17 -28.75 8.47 -34.38
N SER A 18 -29.13 9.61 -33.78
CA SER A 18 -28.19 10.54 -33.14
C SER A 18 -27.53 9.96 -31.88
N LEU A 19 -28.22 9.07 -31.16
CA LEU A 19 -27.69 8.37 -29.99
C LEU A 19 -26.64 7.29 -30.35
N SER A 20 -26.62 6.82 -31.61
CA SER A 20 -25.63 5.86 -32.11
C SER A 20 -24.22 6.44 -32.31
N PHE A 21 -24.08 7.77 -32.34
CA PHE A 21 -22.79 8.45 -32.50
C PHE A 21 -22.14 8.83 -31.16
N VAL A 22 -22.79 8.56 -30.03
CA VAL A 22 -22.23 8.72 -28.68
C VAL A 22 -21.66 7.38 -28.19
N SER A 23 -20.90 6.71 -29.06
CA SER A 23 -20.17 5.49 -28.71
C SER A 23 -18.71 5.82 -28.43
N CYS A 24 -18.37 5.88 -27.14
CA CYS A 24 -17.10 5.48 -26.54
C CYS A 24 -15.78 5.77 -27.27
N THR A 25 -15.43 7.02 -27.58
CA THR A 25 -14.02 7.42 -27.58
C THR A 25 -13.70 8.11 -26.26
N LYS A 26 -13.06 7.37 -25.34
CA LYS A 26 -12.38 7.92 -24.14
C LYS A 26 -11.06 8.61 -24.53
N GLU A 27 -11.01 9.27 -25.68
CA GLU A 27 -9.82 9.98 -26.10
C GLU A 27 -9.88 11.37 -25.49
N GLY A 28 -9.08 11.60 -24.45
CA GLY A 28 -8.77 12.96 -24.02
C GLY A 28 -8.08 13.75 -25.14
N PRO A 29 -7.88 15.07 -24.98
CA PRO A 29 -7.09 15.82 -25.94
C PRO A 29 -5.72 15.15 -26.12
N ALA A 30 -5.33 14.92 -27.38
CA ALA A 30 -4.04 14.34 -27.70
C ALA A 30 -2.93 15.16 -27.03
N GLY A 31 -2.01 14.46 -26.36
CA GLY A 31 -0.82 15.08 -25.76
C GLY A 31 0.01 15.82 -26.82
N ILE A 32 0.90 16.70 -26.36
CA ILE A 32 1.84 17.42 -27.21
C ILE A 32 2.60 16.41 -28.08
N PRO A 33 2.64 16.56 -29.41
CA PRO A 33 3.40 15.64 -30.26
C PRO A 33 4.84 15.56 -29.78
N GLY A 34 5.34 14.33 -29.59
CA GLY A 34 6.76 14.10 -29.36
C GLY A 34 7.58 14.72 -30.49
N LYS A 35 8.84 15.09 -30.21
CA LYS A 35 9.76 15.55 -31.28
C LYS A 35 9.77 14.52 -32.41
N ASN A 36 9.63 14.98 -33.66
CA ASN A 36 9.81 14.14 -34.83
C ASN A 36 11.16 13.43 -34.71
N GLY A 37 11.16 12.09 -34.81
CA GLY A 37 12.39 11.31 -34.92
C GLY A 37 13.13 11.62 -36.23
N GLU A 38 14.39 11.20 -36.32
CA GLU A 38 15.13 11.23 -37.59
C GLU A 38 14.35 10.43 -38.66
N ASP A 39 14.24 10.97 -39.87
CA ASP A 39 13.53 10.34 -40.98
C ASP A 39 14.02 8.89 -41.19
N GLY A 40 13.12 7.92 -41.03
CA GLY A 40 13.42 6.49 -41.22
C GLY A 40 13.48 5.65 -39.94
N ILE A 41 13.41 6.26 -38.75
CA ILE A 41 13.20 5.55 -37.48
C ILE A 41 11.88 6.06 -36.90
N ASN A 42 10.83 5.24 -36.94
CA ASN A 42 9.64 5.52 -36.14
C ASN A 42 10.08 5.68 -34.68
N GLY A 43 9.73 6.79 -34.04
CA GLY A 43 9.97 6.97 -32.62
C GLY A 43 9.38 5.79 -31.84
N GLN A 44 10.08 5.34 -30.81
CA GLN A 44 9.56 4.31 -29.92
C GLN A 44 8.24 4.80 -29.34
N ASP A 45 7.18 3.99 -29.46
CA ASP A 45 5.87 4.32 -28.92
C ASP A 45 6.00 4.57 -27.41
N GLY A 46 5.87 5.83 -27.01
CA GLY A 46 6.02 6.27 -25.62
C GLY A 46 4.96 5.71 -24.68
N THR A 47 3.92 5.05 -25.21
CA THR A 47 2.83 4.43 -24.44
C THR A 47 2.96 2.91 -24.31
N ALA A 48 3.82 2.27 -25.12
CA ALA A 48 3.96 0.81 -25.15
C ALA A 48 4.38 0.22 -23.79
N GLY A 49 5.20 0.93 -23.02
CA GLY A 49 5.56 0.53 -21.65
C GLY A 49 4.38 0.68 -20.68
N CYS A 50 3.63 1.78 -20.79
CA CYS A 50 2.53 2.12 -19.88
C CYS A 50 1.40 1.09 -19.93
N ILE A 51 1.05 0.62 -21.13
CA ILE A 51 -0.05 -0.36 -21.32
C ILE A 51 0.29 -1.76 -20.79
N THR A 52 1.54 -2.02 -20.38
CA THR A 52 1.91 -3.27 -19.71
C THR A 52 1.26 -3.38 -18.33
N CYS A 53 1.05 -2.23 -17.67
CA CYS A 53 0.44 -2.16 -16.33
C CYS A 53 -0.93 -1.46 -16.36
N HIS A 54 -1.17 -0.53 -17.28
CA HIS A 54 -2.45 0.16 -17.48
C HIS A 54 -3.33 -0.53 -18.54
N ASP A 55 -3.38 -1.86 -18.51
CA ASP A 55 -4.04 -2.70 -19.51
C ASP A 55 -5.57 -2.84 -19.30
N ASN A 56 -6.11 -2.26 -18.22
CA ASN A 56 -7.50 -2.47 -17.76
C ASN A 56 -7.86 -3.96 -17.59
N SER A 57 -6.89 -4.82 -17.26
CA SER A 57 -7.14 -6.23 -17.04
C SER A 57 -8.07 -6.47 -15.84
N GLN A 58 -8.82 -7.57 -15.93
CA GLN A 58 -9.62 -8.03 -14.80
C GLN A 58 -8.76 -8.40 -13.59
N THR A 59 -7.51 -8.81 -13.82
CA THR A 59 -6.55 -9.11 -12.75
C THR A 59 -6.22 -7.85 -11.95
N LEU A 60 -5.83 -6.76 -12.62
CA LEU A 60 -5.55 -5.50 -11.94
C LEU A 60 -6.79 -4.98 -11.21
N PHE A 61 -7.95 -5.00 -11.88
CA PHE A 61 -9.21 -4.61 -11.26
C PHE A 61 -9.49 -5.39 -9.96
N ALA A 62 -9.35 -6.72 -9.99
CA ALA A 62 -9.58 -7.56 -8.82
C ALA A 62 -8.61 -7.23 -7.67
N LYS A 63 -7.33 -6.95 -7.96
CA LYS A 63 -6.33 -6.57 -6.95
C LYS A 63 -6.63 -5.22 -6.33
N THR A 64 -6.99 -4.22 -7.15
CA THR A 64 -7.41 -2.91 -6.66
C THR A 64 -8.65 -3.03 -5.78
N SER A 65 -9.68 -3.77 -6.20
CA SER A 65 -10.89 -3.96 -5.39
C SER A 65 -10.63 -4.68 -4.07
N GLN A 66 -9.70 -5.66 -4.04
CA GLN A 66 -9.27 -6.31 -2.80
C GLN A 66 -8.58 -5.32 -1.85
N TRP A 67 -7.69 -4.48 -2.36
CA TRP A 67 -7.04 -3.46 -1.56
C TRP A 67 -8.04 -2.42 -1.04
N GLU A 68 -8.95 -1.92 -1.89
CA GLU A 68 -9.99 -0.95 -1.51
C GLU A 68 -10.92 -1.51 -0.42
N SER A 69 -11.11 -2.83 -0.37
CA SER A 69 -11.92 -3.51 0.65
C SER A 69 -11.13 -3.84 1.93
N SER A 70 -9.82 -3.59 1.96
CA SER A 70 -8.95 -3.93 3.09
C SER A 70 -9.00 -2.87 4.21
N ILE A 71 -8.53 -3.24 5.40
CA ILE A 71 -8.35 -2.28 6.51
C ILE A 71 -7.22 -1.27 6.23
N HIS A 72 -6.26 -1.59 5.37
CA HIS A 72 -5.26 -0.59 4.95
C HIS A 72 -5.92 0.59 4.24
N ALA A 73 -6.89 0.34 3.37
CA ALA A 73 -7.65 1.39 2.70
C ALA A 73 -8.74 2.01 3.61
N THR A 74 -9.52 1.18 4.30
CA THR A 74 -10.76 1.61 4.98
C THR A 74 -10.59 1.98 6.45
N GLY A 75 -9.48 1.61 7.08
CA GLY A 75 -9.27 1.77 8.52
C GLY A 75 -9.03 3.20 8.99
N GLY A 76 -8.78 4.15 8.07
CA GLY A 76 -8.63 5.58 8.39
C GLY A 76 -7.38 5.95 9.20
N ASN A 77 -6.53 4.98 9.53
CA ASN A 77 -5.36 5.21 10.39
C ASN A 77 -4.29 6.10 9.76
N PHE A 78 -4.37 6.39 8.46
CA PHE A 78 -3.45 7.29 7.75
C PHE A 78 -3.40 8.71 8.33
N VAL A 79 -4.41 9.11 9.12
CA VAL A 79 -4.38 10.35 9.91
C VAL A 79 -3.32 10.35 11.02
N ARG A 80 -2.76 9.18 11.35
CA ARG A 80 -1.61 9.03 12.27
C ARG A 80 -0.30 9.33 11.54
N ASN A 81 -0.21 10.52 10.98
CA ASN A 81 0.85 10.94 10.07
C ASN A 81 2.04 11.62 10.77
N THR A 82 2.19 11.46 12.08
CA THR A 82 3.26 12.12 12.86
C THR A 82 4.20 11.14 13.55
N GLY A 83 5.47 11.53 13.62
CA GLY A 83 6.58 10.76 14.18
C GLY A 83 6.56 9.28 13.79
N ASP A 84 6.86 8.43 14.76
CA ASP A 84 6.87 6.96 14.59
C ASP A 84 5.52 6.36 14.17
N CYS A 85 4.40 7.08 14.30
CA CYS A 85 3.12 6.54 13.83
C CYS A 85 3.06 6.51 12.29
N ALA A 86 3.72 7.49 11.65
CA ALA A 86 3.67 7.66 10.20
C ALA A 86 4.41 6.56 9.46
N THR A 87 5.40 5.93 10.09
CA THR A 87 6.23 4.86 9.53
C THR A 87 5.40 3.62 9.21
N CYS A 88 4.30 3.37 9.93
CA CYS A 88 3.41 2.24 9.64
C CYS A 88 2.07 2.66 9.02
N HIS A 89 1.55 3.83 9.40
CA HIS A 89 0.18 4.21 9.03
C HIS A 89 0.07 5.05 7.77
N THR A 90 1.18 5.54 7.21
CA THR A 90 1.15 6.30 5.96
C THR A 90 2.08 5.68 4.94
N SER A 91 1.67 5.66 3.67
CA SER A 91 2.51 5.14 2.59
C SER A 91 3.83 5.89 2.51
N GLN A 92 3.78 7.22 2.58
CA GLN A 92 4.95 8.08 2.42
C GLN A 92 5.89 7.99 3.62
N GLY A 93 5.36 7.89 4.85
CA GLY A 93 6.18 7.72 6.05
C GLY A 93 6.85 6.36 6.08
N PHE A 94 6.18 5.29 5.63
CA PHE A 94 6.78 3.96 5.51
C PHE A 94 7.96 3.94 4.52
N LEU A 95 7.73 4.42 3.30
CA LEU A 95 8.76 4.46 2.26
C LEU A 95 9.92 5.36 2.69
N GLY A 96 9.59 6.55 3.21
CA GLY A 96 10.58 7.50 3.69
C GLY A 96 11.42 6.99 4.86
N PHE A 97 10.83 6.18 5.74
CA PHE A 97 11.58 5.56 6.84
C PHE A 97 12.57 4.53 6.30
N HIS A 98 12.18 3.75 5.29
CA HIS A 98 13.03 2.69 4.72
C HIS A 98 14.13 3.24 3.80
N ASP A 99 13.87 4.32 3.07
CA ASP A 99 14.86 4.98 2.21
C ASP A 99 15.69 6.07 2.94
N GLY A 100 15.33 6.40 4.18
CA GLY A 100 16.02 7.37 5.03
C GLY A 100 15.63 8.83 4.81
N SER A 101 14.64 9.12 3.96
CA SER A 101 14.12 10.48 3.74
C SER A 101 13.14 10.98 4.82
N TYR A 102 12.66 10.08 5.69
CA TYR A 102 11.81 10.41 6.84
C TYR A 102 12.42 9.93 8.15
N ASP A 103 12.80 10.88 9.02
CA ASP A 103 13.20 10.61 10.39
C ASP A 103 12.00 10.77 11.35
N PRO A 104 11.46 9.67 11.93
CA PRO A 104 10.33 9.74 12.86
C PRO A 104 10.65 10.43 14.19
N ASN A 105 11.93 10.63 14.51
CA ASN A 105 12.38 11.26 15.76
C ASN A 105 12.68 12.76 15.60
N ALA A 106 12.64 13.29 14.38
CA ALA A 106 12.84 14.71 14.16
C ALA A 106 11.71 15.54 14.81
N ASP A 107 12.06 16.72 15.34
CA ASP A 107 11.08 17.61 15.94
C ASP A 107 10.03 18.05 14.90
N GLY A 108 8.76 17.89 15.24
CA GLY A 108 7.65 18.16 14.31
C GLY A 108 7.53 17.20 13.12
N ALA A 109 8.18 16.02 13.13
CA ALA A 109 8.10 15.04 12.05
C ALA A 109 6.65 14.70 11.67
N ALA A 110 6.26 15.04 10.43
CA ALA A 110 4.91 14.80 9.93
C ALA A 110 4.89 14.62 8.41
N VAL A 111 4.07 13.68 7.94
CA VAL A 111 3.82 13.44 6.51
C VAL A 111 2.71 14.37 6.03
N SER A 112 2.99 15.19 5.02
CA SER A 112 1.99 16.05 4.38
C SER A 112 1.16 15.28 3.36
N ASN A 113 -0.15 15.55 3.27
CA ASN A 113 -1.10 14.85 2.42
C ASN A 113 -0.97 13.31 2.53
N PRO A 114 -1.11 12.75 3.76
CA PRO A 114 -0.82 11.34 4.00
C PRO A 114 -1.79 10.45 3.23
N ASN A 115 -1.24 9.44 2.55
CA ASN A 115 -2.03 8.39 1.93
C ASN A 115 -2.07 7.18 2.86
N PRO A 116 -3.18 6.43 2.90
CA PRO A 116 -3.19 5.11 3.51
C PRO A 116 -2.16 4.18 2.86
N PRO A 117 -1.69 3.13 3.57
CA PRO A 117 -0.86 2.10 2.97
C PRO A 117 -1.53 1.56 1.70
N ASN A 118 -0.83 1.62 0.59
CA ASN A 118 -1.37 1.40 -0.76
C ASN A 118 -0.37 0.63 -1.63
N CYS A 119 -0.65 0.52 -2.94
CA CYS A 119 0.18 -0.21 -3.88
C CYS A 119 1.66 0.22 -3.85
N TYR A 120 1.93 1.53 -3.76
CA TYR A 120 3.29 2.09 -3.68
C TYR A 120 3.99 1.76 -2.37
N THR A 121 3.24 1.55 -1.29
CA THR A 121 3.82 1.11 -0.02
C THR A 121 4.44 -0.27 -0.16
N CYS A 122 3.78 -1.16 -0.91
CA CYS A 122 4.16 -2.56 -1.02
C CYS A 122 5.07 -2.84 -2.22
N HIS A 123 4.84 -2.16 -3.34
CA HIS A 123 5.48 -2.42 -4.62
C HIS A 123 6.21 -1.17 -5.13
N ASN A 124 7.30 -1.38 -5.88
CA ASN A 124 8.15 -0.33 -6.47
C ASN A 124 7.50 0.33 -7.71
N VAL A 125 6.20 0.66 -7.60
CA VAL A 125 5.38 1.17 -8.70
C VAL A 125 5.95 2.48 -9.26
N HIS A 126 6.18 2.52 -10.57
CA HIS A 126 6.72 3.67 -11.33
C HIS A 126 8.18 4.04 -11.06
N GLU A 127 8.99 3.10 -10.54
CA GLU A 127 10.44 3.30 -10.41
C GLU A 127 11.18 3.02 -11.73
N THR A 128 10.86 1.92 -12.39
CA THR A 128 11.50 1.49 -13.65
C THR A 128 10.57 1.54 -14.84
N TYR A 129 9.25 1.61 -14.62
CA TYR A 129 8.22 1.51 -15.65
C TYR A 129 8.26 0.17 -16.41
N THR A 130 8.63 -0.90 -15.71
CA THR A 130 8.66 -2.28 -16.22
C THR A 130 7.97 -3.24 -15.24
N GLU A 131 7.86 -4.53 -15.58
CA GLU A 131 7.34 -5.54 -14.63
C GLU A 131 8.15 -5.63 -13.32
N ALA A 132 9.39 -5.12 -13.29
CA ALA A 132 10.18 -5.02 -12.06
C ALA A 132 9.51 -4.13 -11.00
N ASP A 133 8.61 -3.23 -11.39
CA ASP A 133 7.86 -2.37 -10.47
C ASP A 133 6.88 -3.15 -9.58
N TRP A 134 6.62 -4.42 -9.90
CA TRP A 134 5.85 -5.33 -9.03
C TRP A 134 6.68 -5.96 -7.91
N THR A 135 8.00 -5.73 -7.88
CA THR A 135 8.85 -6.17 -6.77
C THR A 135 8.50 -5.42 -5.48
N LEU A 136 8.79 -6.03 -4.34
CA LEU A 136 8.47 -5.43 -3.04
C LEU A 136 9.44 -4.30 -2.68
N THR A 137 8.92 -3.28 -2.01
CA THR A 137 9.71 -2.14 -1.49
C THR A 137 10.65 -2.53 -0.35
N VAL A 138 10.34 -3.63 0.34
CA VAL A 138 11.16 -4.21 1.41
C VAL A 138 11.35 -5.70 1.15
N SER A 139 12.60 -6.16 1.30
CA SER A 139 12.96 -7.58 1.21
C SER A 139 14.10 -7.91 2.17
N GLY A 140 14.26 -9.20 2.47
CA GLY A 140 15.30 -9.70 3.36
C GLY A 140 14.97 -9.50 4.86
N PRO A 141 15.98 -9.59 5.74
CA PRO A 141 15.78 -9.52 7.19
C PRO A 141 15.26 -8.16 7.68
N VAL A 142 14.36 -8.17 8.67
CA VAL A 142 13.76 -6.96 9.28
C VAL A 142 14.18 -6.86 10.74
N THR A 143 14.74 -5.71 11.13
CA THR A 143 15.06 -5.43 12.53
C THR A 143 13.78 -5.17 13.30
N MET A 144 13.50 -5.99 14.31
CA MET A 144 12.30 -5.86 15.12
C MET A 144 12.41 -4.64 16.06
N HIS A 145 11.34 -3.84 16.23
CA HIS A 145 11.35 -2.62 17.04
C HIS A 145 11.51 -2.87 18.53
N ASN A 146 11.00 -4.01 19.04
CA ASN A 146 10.96 -4.29 20.46
C ASN A 146 11.86 -5.47 20.89
N THR A 147 12.75 -5.92 20.00
CA THR A 147 13.76 -6.95 20.30
C THR A 147 15.05 -6.64 19.55
N THR A 148 16.15 -7.31 19.87
CA THR A 148 17.39 -7.21 19.09
C THR A 148 17.45 -8.19 17.92
N GLN A 149 16.36 -8.93 17.64
CA GLN A 149 16.34 -9.93 16.57
C GLN A 149 16.08 -9.28 15.20
N THR A 150 16.67 -9.89 14.18
CA THR A 150 16.52 -9.50 12.76
C THR A 150 16.08 -10.70 11.91
N PRO A 151 14.87 -11.24 12.12
CA PRO A 151 14.36 -12.36 11.34
C PRO A 151 14.12 -11.99 9.87
N ASP A 152 14.29 -12.98 8.99
CA ASP A 152 13.85 -12.91 7.59
C ASP A 152 12.51 -13.64 7.45
N PHE A 153 11.50 -12.96 6.93
CA PHE A 153 10.16 -13.50 6.67
C PHE A 153 9.90 -13.73 5.17
N GLY A 154 10.95 -13.66 4.33
CA GLY A 154 10.84 -13.69 2.88
C GLY A 154 10.00 -12.52 2.37
N ALA A 155 8.99 -12.80 1.53
CA ALA A 155 8.05 -11.78 1.08
C ALA A 155 7.25 -11.15 2.24
N GLY A 156 7.11 -11.87 3.36
CA GLY A 156 6.44 -11.37 4.56
C GLY A 156 7.22 -10.27 5.29
N SER A 157 8.50 -10.04 4.95
CA SER A 157 9.33 -9.02 5.59
C SER A 157 8.75 -7.63 5.38
N LEU A 158 8.19 -7.35 4.20
CA LEU A 158 7.42 -6.13 3.96
C LEU A 158 6.31 -5.92 4.99
N CYS A 159 5.53 -6.97 5.28
CA CYS A 159 4.46 -6.92 6.26
C CYS A 159 5.01 -6.74 7.67
N ALA A 160 6.09 -7.47 7.99
CA ALA A 160 6.74 -7.47 9.30
C ALA A 160 7.37 -6.12 9.65
N SER A 161 7.76 -5.31 8.66
CA SER A 161 8.25 -3.94 8.89
C SER A 161 7.23 -3.04 9.57
N CYS A 162 5.92 -3.29 9.40
CA CYS A 162 4.86 -2.59 10.11
C CYS A 162 4.24 -3.42 11.24
N HIS A 163 4.01 -4.71 10.99
CA HIS A 163 3.27 -5.61 11.86
C HIS A 163 4.14 -6.21 12.96
N GLN A 164 4.70 -5.33 13.76
CA GLN A 164 5.56 -5.65 14.89
C GLN A 164 5.19 -4.83 16.12
N GLY A 165 5.46 -5.41 17.30
CA GLY A 165 5.24 -4.77 18.58
C GLY A 165 6.15 -3.56 18.74
N ARG A 166 5.56 -2.45 19.21
CA ARG A 166 6.34 -1.29 19.66
C ARG A 166 7.18 -1.63 20.89
N GLU A 167 8.26 -0.89 21.05
CA GLU A 167 9.10 -0.96 22.24
C GLU A 167 8.27 -0.71 23.51
N VAL A 168 8.52 -1.50 24.55
CA VAL A 168 7.84 -1.41 25.85
C VAL A 168 8.88 -1.14 26.92
N THR A 169 8.76 0.01 27.57
CA THR A 169 9.71 0.45 28.59
C THR A 169 8.96 0.94 29.84
N PRO A 170 9.20 0.36 31.03
CA PRO A 170 9.98 -0.86 31.26
C PRO A 170 9.27 -2.11 30.71
N PHE A 171 10.05 -3.07 30.21
CA PHE A 171 9.53 -4.39 29.83
C PHE A 171 9.30 -5.22 31.12
N PRO A 172 8.12 -5.85 31.31
CA PRO A 172 7.84 -6.65 32.49
C PRO A 172 8.71 -7.90 32.51
N VAL A 173 9.28 -8.18 33.68
CA VAL A 173 10.09 -9.37 33.96
C VAL A 173 9.42 -10.13 35.09
N GLU A 174 9.31 -11.46 34.96
CA GLU A 174 8.73 -12.31 36.00
C GLU A 174 9.51 -12.15 37.33
N GLY A 175 8.80 -11.86 38.41
CA GLY A 175 9.39 -11.61 39.74
C GLY A 175 10.17 -10.30 39.86
N GLY A 176 10.12 -9.42 38.84
CA GLY A 176 10.71 -8.09 38.87
C GLY A 176 9.91 -7.06 39.66
N ASP A 177 10.38 -5.81 39.63
CA ASP A 177 9.73 -4.68 40.30
C ASP A 177 8.33 -4.38 39.73
N ASP A 178 7.47 -3.83 40.59
CA ASP A 178 6.16 -3.33 40.17
C ASP A 178 6.29 -2.25 39.09
N ILE A 179 5.58 -2.44 37.98
CA ILE A 179 5.53 -1.45 36.90
C ILE A 179 4.29 -0.59 37.05
N THR A 180 4.49 0.73 37.18
CA THR A 180 3.39 1.71 37.17
C THR A 180 3.04 2.09 35.73
N ILE A 181 1.86 1.70 35.29
CA ILE A 181 1.33 2.07 33.97
C ILE A 181 0.78 3.51 34.03
N THR A 182 1.52 4.46 33.46
CA THR A 182 1.17 5.90 33.49
C THR A 182 0.44 6.39 32.23
N GLY A 183 0.32 5.55 31.20
CA GLY A 183 -0.28 5.96 29.93
C GLY A 183 -0.98 4.83 29.19
N ILE A 184 -1.96 5.19 28.37
CA ILE A 184 -2.78 4.26 27.57
C ILE A 184 -1.99 3.50 26.48
N ARG A 185 -0.72 3.86 26.28
CA ARG A 185 0.16 3.28 25.25
C ARG A 185 1.17 2.29 25.84
N TYR A 186 1.09 1.98 27.13
CA TYR A 186 1.93 0.94 27.71
C TYR A 186 1.53 -0.43 27.15
N GLY A 187 2.52 -1.17 26.68
CA GLY A 187 2.34 -2.48 26.06
C GLY A 187 2.71 -2.49 24.57
N VAL A 188 2.77 -3.69 24.01
CA VAL A 188 3.02 -3.86 22.58
C VAL A 188 1.85 -3.26 21.80
N HIS A 189 2.15 -2.38 20.85
CA HIS A 189 1.15 -1.80 19.97
C HIS A 189 0.36 -2.90 19.22
N TYR A 190 -0.84 -2.57 18.76
CA TYR A 190 -1.63 -3.50 17.95
C TYR A 190 -0.86 -3.86 16.67
N GLY A 191 -1.04 -5.09 16.20
CA GLY A 191 -0.37 -5.57 15.00
C GLY A 191 0.92 -6.35 15.27
N THR A 192 0.96 -7.20 16.30
CA THR A 192 2.13 -8.01 16.67
C THR A 192 2.27 -9.31 15.86
N GLN A 193 1.79 -9.36 14.61
CA GLN A 193 1.77 -10.62 13.85
C GLN A 193 3.18 -11.17 13.59
N ALA A 194 4.17 -10.32 13.31
CA ALA A 194 5.56 -10.77 13.14
C ALA A 194 6.15 -11.33 14.43
N ASN A 195 5.85 -10.70 15.57
CA ASN A 195 6.24 -11.17 16.89
C ASN A 195 5.64 -12.54 17.22
N VAL A 196 4.34 -12.73 16.92
CA VAL A 196 3.66 -14.02 17.12
C VAL A 196 4.27 -15.09 16.23
N LEU A 197 4.46 -14.79 14.94
CA LEU A 197 5.01 -15.73 13.97
C LEU A 197 6.44 -16.16 14.33
N LYS A 198 7.25 -15.24 14.84
CA LYS A 198 8.63 -15.52 15.25
C LYS A 198 8.75 -16.02 16.70
N GLY A 199 7.69 -15.91 17.49
CA GLY A 199 7.70 -16.25 18.92
C GLY A 199 8.62 -15.36 19.75
N THR A 200 8.65 -14.05 19.49
CA THR A 200 9.54 -13.11 20.21
C THR A 200 8.94 -11.73 20.45
N GLY A 201 9.46 -10.99 21.43
CA GLY A 201 9.03 -9.61 21.74
C GLY A 201 7.59 -9.53 22.23
N LEU A 202 7.10 -10.62 22.84
CA LEU A 202 5.80 -10.70 23.50
C LEU A 202 6.01 -10.99 24.99
N PHE A 203 4.96 -10.81 25.78
CA PHE A 203 5.00 -11.10 27.21
C PHE A 203 4.83 -12.60 27.45
N GLU A 204 5.64 -13.15 28.35
CA GLU A 204 5.50 -14.51 28.87
C GLU A 204 4.93 -14.42 30.30
N PRO A 205 3.65 -14.74 30.51
CA PRO A 205 3.08 -14.79 31.85
C PRO A 205 3.36 -16.14 32.54
N GLY A 206 4.02 -16.09 33.71
CA GLY A 206 4.30 -17.26 34.55
C GLY A 206 5.55 -18.04 34.13
N THR A 207 5.69 -19.28 34.62
CA THR A 207 6.90 -20.11 34.51
C THR A 207 7.20 -20.68 33.11
N GLY A 208 6.64 -20.05 32.08
CA GLY A 208 6.83 -20.35 30.68
C GLY A 208 6.10 -21.57 30.11
N TYR A 209 6.04 -21.64 28.78
CA TYR A 209 5.50 -22.79 28.06
C TYR A 209 6.60 -23.84 27.89
N VAL A 210 6.32 -25.09 28.29
CA VAL A 210 7.17 -26.23 27.89
C VAL A 210 7.06 -26.39 26.37
N ALA A 211 8.06 -25.90 25.63
CA ALA A 211 8.13 -26.07 24.19
C ALA A 211 8.07 -27.56 23.84
N GLY A 212 7.00 -27.99 23.18
CA GLY A 212 7.01 -29.27 22.47
C GLY A 212 8.06 -29.20 21.38
N GLN A 213 8.95 -30.19 21.30
CA GLN A 213 10.00 -30.23 20.28
C GLN A 213 9.36 -30.18 18.88
N HIS A 214 9.47 -29.04 18.22
CA HIS A 214 9.38 -28.95 16.76
C HIS A 214 10.79 -29.18 16.23
N ASN A 215 11.15 -30.45 16.11
CA ASN A 215 12.33 -30.83 15.33
C ASN A 215 11.96 -30.63 13.86
N GLU A 216 12.64 -29.69 13.20
CA GLU A 216 12.67 -29.58 11.73
C GLU A 216 13.40 -30.78 11.11
#